data_AF-A0A2V5QIA8-F1
#
_entry.id   AF-A0A2V5QIA8-F1
#
_cell.length_a   1.000
_cell.length_b   1.000
_cell.length_c   1.000
_cell.angle_alpha   90.00
_cell.angle_beta   90.00
_cell.angle_gamma   90.00
#
_symmetry.space_group_name_H-M   'P 1'
#
loop_
_entity.id
_entity.type
_entity.pdbx_description
1 polymer ?
#
loop_
_entity_poly.entity_id
_entity_poly.type
_entity_poly.pdbx_seq_one_letter_code
_entity_poly.pdbx_strand_id
1 'polypeptide(L)'
;MFDVYLWDRTILKSNLKPQTSNLAAFTESEKLQVIRNAFPKEGLFAEKDWLLSPDAFPIEKKILTDLEQLAHRLFVFQRACNQLYQLSIKGKQPEWVARYLDAGKPKELIEFSRRKEIRDDVPQVIRPDLILTD
;
A
#
# COMPACT_ATOMS: atom_id res chain seq x y z
N MET A 1 -19.90 5.00 -1.28
CA MET A 1 -19.82 4.07 -2.42
C MET A 1 -18.35 3.94 -2.75
N PHE A 2 -17.67 3.01 -2.08
CA PHE A 2 -16.26 2.72 -2.32
C PHE A 2 -16.24 1.49 -3.21
N ASP A 3 -15.80 1.65 -4.47
CA ASP A 3 -15.40 0.51 -5.29
C ASP A 3 -14.11 -0.06 -4.69
N VAL A 4 -14.29 -0.88 -3.65
CA VAL A 4 -13.35 -1.93 -3.31
C VAL A 4 -13.30 -2.78 -4.56
N TYR A 5 -12.18 -2.74 -5.30
CA TYR A 5 -11.91 -3.70 -6.36
C TYR A 5 -12.29 -5.08 -5.84
N LEU A 6 -13.42 -5.62 -6.31
CA LEU A 6 -13.77 -7.02 -6.12
C LEU A 6 -12.69 -7.78 -6.88
N TRP A 7 -11.61 -8.08 -6.15
CA TRP A 7 -10.55 -8.93 -6.63
C TRP A 7 -11.16 -10.31 -6.71
N ASP A 8 -11.74 -10.61 -7.88
CA ASP A 8 -12.35 -11.88 -8.15
C ASP A 8 -11.25 -12.95 -8.08
N ARG A 9 -11.17 -13.62 -6.91
CA ARG A 9 -10.24 -14.73 -6.66
C ARG A 9 -10.40 -15.86 -7.69
N THR A 10 -11.52 -15.86 -8.44
CA THR A 10 -11.81 -16.81 -9.51
C THR A 10 -11.03 -16.48 -10.79
N ILE A 11 -10.78 -15.19 -11.10
CA ILE A 11 -10.04 -14.75 -12.29
C ILE A 11 -8.52 -14.98 -12.16
N LEU A 12 -7.97 -14.90 -10.94
CA LEU A 12 -6.56 -15.24 -10.71
C LEU A 12 -6.29 -16.75 -10.82
N LYS A 13 -7.23 -17.59 -10.35
CA LYS A 13 -7.07 -19.05 -10.41
C LYS A 13 -7.20 -19.62 -11.82
N SER A 14 -7.95 -18.98 -12.72
CA SER A 14 -8.14 -19.48 -14.09
C SER A 14 -6.90 -19.29 -14.97
N ASN A 15 -6.06 -18.28 -14.68
CA ASN A 15 -4.83 -17.98 -15.42
C ASN A 15 -3.56 -18.61 -14.81
N LEU A 16 -3.68 -19.30 -13.67
CA LEU A 16 -2.59 -20.02 -13.01
C LEU A 16 -2.79 -21.55 -13.10
N LYS A 17 -3.13 -22.06 -14.29
CA LYS A 17 -2.86 -23.48 -14.57
C LYS A 17 -1.37 -23.64 -14.81
N PRO A 18 -0.63 -24.45 -14.05
CA PRO A 18 0.70 -24.84 -14.45
C PRO A 18 0.54 -25.73 -15.69
N GLN A 19 0.76 -25.17 -16.87
CA GLN A 19 1.04 -25.95 -18.07
C GLN A 19 2.48 -26.50 -17.94
N THR A 20 2.70 -27.38 -16.98
CA THR A 20 3.97 -28.07 -16.76
C THR A 20 3.92 -29.43 -17.45
N SER A 21 3.85 -29.39 -18.78
CA SER A 21 4.19 -30.54 -19.61
C SER A 21 4.78 -29.99 -20.92
N ASN A 22 6.13 -29.97 -20.97
CA ASN A 22 6.99 -29.43 -22.04
C ASN A 22 7.30 -27.92 -22.02
N LEU A 23 7.88 -27.43 -20.93
CA LEU A 23 8.59 -26.15 -20.96
C LEU A 23 10.08 -26.45 -21.07
N ALA A 24 10.67 -26.22 -22.25
CA ALA A 24 12.09 -25.91 -22.32
C ALA A 24 12.37 -24.82 -21.27
N ALA A 25 13.45 -24.95 -20.50
CA ALA A 25 13.81 -23.96 -19.50
C ALA A 25 13.97 -22.60 -20.21
N PHE A 26 12.99 -21.71 -20.04
CA PHE A 26 13.09 -20.34 -20.56
C PHE A 26 14.33 -19.69 -19.94
N THR A 27 15.14 -19.08 -20.79
CA THR A 27 16.24 -18.22 -20.37
C THR A 27 15.69 -16.98 -19.65
N GLU A 28 16.48 -16.38 -18.76
CA GLU A 28 16.09 -15.15 -18.05
C GLU A 28 15.69 -14.03 -19.03
N SER A 29 16.39 -13.92 -20.16
CA SER A 29 16.11 -12.94 -21.21
C SER A 29 14.72 -13.15 -21.82
N GLU A 30 14.29 -14.39 -22.05
CA GLU A 30 12.97 -14.68 -22.61
C GLU A 30 11.86 -14.33 -21.62
N LYS A 31 12.02 -14.67 -20.33
CA LYS A 31 11.07 -14.29 -19.27
C LYS A 31 10.90 -12.77 -19.20
N LEU A 32 12.02 -12.03 -19.20
CA LEU A 32 12.00 -10.57 -19.17
C LEU A 32 11.31 -9.98 -20.40
N GLN A 33 11.53 -10.56 -21.59
CA GLN A 33 10.88 -10.09 -22.80
C GLN A 33 9.36 -10.30 -22.75
N VAL A 34 8.89 -11.42 -22.20
CA VAL A 34 7.46 -11.67 -22.00
C VAL A 34 6.86 -10.61 -21.07
N ILE A 35 7.51 -10.27 -19.97
CA ILE A 35 7.05 -9.22 -19.04
C ILE A 35 7.00 -7.85 -19.75
N ARG A 36 8.06 -7.48 -20.48
CA ARG A 36 8.11 -6.21 -21.22
C ARG A 36 7.02 -6.12 -22.29
N ASN A 37 6.75 -7.21 -23.01
CA ASN A 37 5.70 -7.26 -24.03
C ASN A 37 4.28 -7.13 -23.43
N ALA A 38 4.10 -7.42 -22.14
CA ALA A 38 2.83 -7.26 -21.44
C ALA A 38 2.60 -5.83 -20.94
N PHE A 39 3.58 -4.93 -21.02
CA PHE A 39 3.42 -3.55 -20.56
C PHE A 39 2.51 -2.76 -21.51
N PRO A 40 1.71 -1.82 -20.99
CA PRO A 40 0.98 -0.87 -21.83
C PRO A 40 1.95 -0.09 -22.75
N LYS A 41 1.47 0.33 -23.92
CA LYS A 41 2.32 1.06 -24.90
C LYS A 41 2.81 2.39 -24.34
N GLU A 42 1.99 3.02 -23.51
CA GLU A 42 2.27 4.25 -22.77
C GLU A 42 3.22 4.07 -21.58
N GLY A 43 3.64 2.83 -21.28
CA GLY A 43 4.44 2.49 -20.11
C GLY A 43 3.61 2.46 -18.82
N LEU A 44 4.27 2.15 -17.70
CA LEU A 44 3.61 2.09 -16.38
C LEU A 44 3.67 3.44 -15.63
N PHE A 45 4.67 4.26 -15.91
CA PHE A 45 4.81 5.62 -15.39
C PHE A 45 5.49 6.51 -16.43
N ALA A 46 5.08 7.78 -16.51
CA ALA A 46 5.68 8.74 -17.42
C ALA A 46 7.19 8.87 -17.16
N GLU A 47 7.98 8.77 -18.23
CA GLU A 47 9.42 9.03 -18.25
C GLU A 47 10.27 8.15 -17.31
N LYS A 48 9.76 6.97 -16.93
CA LYS A 48 10.49 6.04 -16.05
C LYS A 48 10.61 4.65 -16.66
N ASP A 49 11.85 4.18 -16.71
CA ASP A 49 12.15 2.79 -16.96
C ASP A 49 11.99 1.96 -15.68
N TRP A 50 11.44 0.76 -15.82
CA TRP A 50 11.29 -0.18 -14.72
C TRP A 50 12.42 -1.19 -14.72
N LEU A 51 13.04 -1.37 -13.56
CA LEU A 51 13.92 -2.50 -13.30
C LEU A 51 13.05 -3.74 -13.06
N LEU A 52 13.28 -4.78 -13.85
CA LEU A 52 12.50 -6.00 -13.82
C LEU A 52 13.34 -7.15 -13.29
N SER A 53 12.74 -7.97 -12.44
CA SER A 53 13.25 -9.28 -12.07
C SER A 53 12.61 -10.34 -12.99
N PRO A 54 13.38 -11.33 -13.48
CA PRO A 54 12.81 -12.44 -14.25
C PRO A 54 11.89 -13.32 -13.41
N ASP A 55 12.04 -13.28 -12.08
CA ASP A 55 11.27 -14.09 -11.13
C ASP A 55 10.57 -13.21 -10.08
N ALA A 56 9.37 -13.65 -9.67
CA ALA A 56 8.61 -13.02 -8.62
C ALA A 56 9.29 -13.21 -7.25
N PHE A 57 9.16 -12.23 -6.36
CA PHE A 57 9.64 -12.34 -5.00
C PHE A 57 8.81 -13.39 -4.24
N PRO A 58 9.40 -14.50 -3.75
CA PRO A 58 8.63 -15.55 -3.09
C PRO A 58 8.16 -15.09 -1.71
N ILE A 59 6.87 -15.29 -1.42
CA ILE A 59 6.27 -14.99 -0.12
C ILE A 59 5.60 -16.24 0.42
N GLU A 60 5.94 -16.62 1.65
CA GLU A 60 5.31 -17.75 2.32
C GLU A 60 3.83 -17.48 2.62
N LYS A 61 3.01 -18.54 2.60
CA LYS A 61 1.56 -18.42 2.87
C LYS A 61 1.24 -17.80 4.23
N LYS A 62 2.09 -18.05 5.24
CA LYS A 62 1.96 -17.44 6.57
C LYS A 62 2.15 -15.92 6.48
N ILE A 63 3.26 -15.46 5.89
CA ILE A 63 3.56 -14.04 5.68
C ILE A 63 2.46 -13.36 4.88
N LEU A 64 1.96 -14.00 3.81
CA LEU A 64 0.84 -13.46 3.03
C LEU A 64 -0.40 -13.20 3.90
N THR A 65 -0.73 -14.13 4.79
CA THR A 65 -1.87 -13.99 5.70
C THR A 65 -1.67 -12.84 6.68
N ASP A 66 -0.44 -12.67 7.18
CA ASP A 66 -0.10 -11.56 8.07
C ASP A 66 -0.16 -10.21 7.34
N LEU A 67 0.31 -10.12 6.09
CA LEU A 67 0.22 -8.93 5.25
C LEU A 67 -1.23 -8.52 4.96
N GLU A 68 -2.12 -9.48 4.65
CA GLU A 68 -3.55 -9.21 4.45
C GLU A 68 -4.20 -8.61 5.71
N GLN A 69 -3.82 -9.08 6.90
CA GLN A 69 -4.34 -8.55 8.18
C GLN A 69 -3.71 -7.22 8.58
N LEU A 70 -2.46 -6.98 8.18
CA LEU A 70 -1.70 -5.77 8.53
C LEU A 70 -2.41 -4.50 8.04
N ALA A 71 -3.01 -4.51 6.85
CA ALA A 71 -3.73 -3.38 6.29
C ALA A 71 -4.82 -2.85 7.25
N HIS A 72 -5.65 -3.75 7.79
CA HIS A 72 -6.69 -3.37 8.75
C HIS A 72 -6.09 -2.82 10.05
N ARG A 73 -5.05 -3.47 10.57
CA ARG A 73 -4.38 -3.03 11.81
C ARG A 73 -3.80 -1.62 11.67
N LEU A 74 -3.13 -1.34 10.55
CA LEU A 74 -2.58 -0.02 10.26
C LEU A 74 -3.66 1.04 10.07
N PHE A 75 -4.79 0.69 9.45
CA PHE A 75 -5.93 1.60 9.35
C PHE A 75 -6.49 1.99 10.73
N VAL A 76 -6.68 1.01 11.62
CA VAL A 76 -7.14 1.25 12.99
C VAL A 76 -6.11 2.09 13.76
N PHE A 77 -4.82 1.78 13.61
CA PHE A 77 -3.73 2.55 14.21
C PHE A 77 -3.74 4.01 13.76
N GLN A 78 -3.87 4.28 12.46
CA GLN A 78 -3.94 5.64 11.92
C GLN A 78 -5.12 6.43 12.51
N ARG A 79 -6.29 5.79 12.64
CA ARG A 79 -7.46 6.41 13.29
C ARG A 79 -7.20 6.73 14.76
N ALA A 80 -6.54 5.83 15.48
CA ALA A 80 -6.16 6.06 16.87
C ALA A 80 -5.17 7.23 17.01
N CYS A 81 -4.17 7.33 16.13
CA CYS A 81 -3.25 8.47 16.09
C CYS A 81 -3.98 9.79 15.83
N ASN A 82 -4.92 9.81 14.89
CA ASN A 82 -5.74 11.00 14.63
C ASN A 82 -6.59 11.38 15.86
N GLN A 83 -7.23 10.40 16.51
CA GLN A 83 -7.97 10.64 17.73
C GLN A 83 -7.08 11.19 18.86
N LEU A 84 -5.87 10.66 19.02
CA LEU A 84 -4.88 11.14 19.99
C LEU A 84 -4.51 12.60 19.72
N TYR A 85 -4.27 12.96 18.46
CA TYR A 85 -4.05 14.35 18.04
C TYR A 85 -5.23 15.25 18.44
N GLN A 86 -6.46 14.90 18.06
CA GLN A 86 -7.66 15.68 18.38
C GLN A 86 -7.91 15.82 19.89
N LEU A 87 -7.57 14.81 20.69
CA LEU A 87 -7.68 14.86 22.14
C LEU A 87 -6.58 15.72 22.78
N SER A 88 -5.37 15.71 22.22
CA SER A 88 -4.26 16.54 22.72
C SER A 88 -4.54 18.04 22.54
N ILE A 89 -5.17 18.43 21.42
CA ILE A 89 -5.65 19.81 21.20
C ILE A 89 -6.68 20.24 22.26
N LYS A 90 -7.53 19.29 22.70
CA LYS A 90 -8.57 19.53 23.71
C LYS A 90 -8.02 19.46 25.15
N GLY A 91 -6.71 19.27 25.34
CA GLY A 91 -6.09 19.12 26.66
C GLY A 91 -6.45 17.81 27.38
N LYS A 92 -7.02 16.82 26.66
CA LYS A 92 -7.40 15.51 27.23
C LYS A 92 -6.29 14.45 27.12
N GLN A 93 -5.24 14.77 26.36
CA GLN A 93 -4.05 13.95 26.13
C GLN A 93 -2.83 14.89 26.12
N PRO A 94 -1.59 14.36 26.24
CA PRO A 94 -0.39 15.18 26.32
C PRO A 94 -0.26 16.17 25.15
N GLU A 95 -0.11 17.45 25.48
CA GLU A 95 -0.08 18.55 24.51
C GLU A 95 1.09 18.44 23.50
N TRP A 96 2.18 17.77 23.89
CA TRP A 96 3.34 17.59 23.02
C TRP A 96 2.99 16.86 21.71
N VAL A 97 1.94 16.03 21.68
CA VAL A 97 1.52 15.33 20.47
C VAL A 97 1.03 16.33 19.41
N ALA A 98 0.11 17.23 19.77
CA ALA A 98 -0.33 18.29 18.87
C ALA A 98 0.83 19.19 18.45
N ARG A 99 1.65 19.64 19.41
CA ARG A 99 2.81 20.50 19.11
C ARG A 99 3.76 19.86 18.11
N TYR A 100 4.06 18.58 18.28
CA TYR A 100 4.95 17.85 17.38
C TYR A 100 4.33 17.69 15.99
N LEU A 101 3.05 17.29 15.91
CA LEU A 101 2.37 17.07 14.63
C LEU A 101 2.08 18.37 13.87
N ASP A 102 1.98 19.51 14.55
CA ASP A 102 1.77 20.81 13.93
C ASP A 102 3.08 21.51 13.51
N ALA A 103 4.23 21.03 14.00
CA ALA A 103 5.52 21.65 13.72
C ALA A 103 5.81 21.74 12.22
N GLY A 104 6.18 22.94 11.75
CA GLY A 104 6.52 23.22 10.36
C GLY A 104 5.34 23.36 9.39
N LYS A 105 4.09 23.17 9.85
CA LYS A 105 2.90 23.36 9.00
C LYS A 105 2.47 24.84 8.97
N PRO A 106 2.04 25.36 7.81
CA PRO A 106 1.39 26.67 7.74
C PRO A 106 0.15 26.72 8.64
N LYS A 107 -0.14 27.90 9.20
CA LYS A 107 -1.25 28.09 10.14
C LYS A 107 -2.60 27.72 9.51
N GLU A 108 -2.80 28.08 8.25
CA GLU A 108 -4.02 27.82 7.49
C GLU A 108 -4.26 26.31 7.34
N LEU A 109 -3.20 25.52 7.17
CA LEU A 109 -3.27 24.07 7.06
C LEU A 109 -3.64 23.41 8.39
N ILE A 110 -3.09 23.92 9.50
CA ILE A 110 -3.42 23.45 10.86
C ILE A 110 -4.89 23.77 11.19
N GLU A 111 -5.35 24.97 10.87
CA GLU A 111 -6.75 25.36 11.08
C GLU A 111 -7.70 24.55 10.21
N PHE A 112 -7.32 24.31 8.95
CA PHE A 112 -8.09 23.46 8.03
C PHE A 112 -8.23 22.04 8.57
N SER A 113 -7.14 21.37 8.95
CA SER A 113 -7.16 19.98 9.42
C SER A 113 -7.99 19.73 10.69
N ARG A 114 -8.31 20.78 11.44
CA ARG A 114 -9.11 20.72 12.69
C ARG A 114 -10.60 20.97 12.48
N ARG A 115 -11.02 21.33 11.28
CA ARG A 115 -12.43 21.57 10.92
C ARG A 115 -13.27 20.31 11.14
N LYS A 116 -14.49 20.47 11.68
CA LYS A 116 -15.34 19.33 12.06
C LYS A 116 -15.68 18.42 10.89
N GLU A 117 -15.71 19.01 9.70
CA GLU A 117 -16.07 18.39 8.43
C GLU A 117 -15.01 17.39 7.95
N ILE A 118 -13.74 17.57 8.32
CA ILE A 118 -12.62 16.77 7.80
C ILE A 118 -11.70 16.19 8.87
N ARG A 119 -11.83 16.59 10.14
CA ARG A 119 -10.92 16.16 11.21
C ARG A 119 -10.89 14.65 11.44
N ASP A 120 -11.93 13.93 11.01
CA ASP A 120 -12.08 12.49 11.16
C ASP A 120 -11.74 11.74 9.85
N ASP A 121 -11.42 12.48 8.79
CA ASP A 121 -10.98 11.94 7.51
C ASP A 121 -9.50 11.57 7.59
N VAL A 122 -9.24 10.26 7.52
CA VAL A 122 -7.89 9.70 7.51
C VAL A 122 -7.51 9.24 6.10
N PRO A 123 -6.21 9.22 5.74
CA PRO A 123 -5.75 8.66 4.48
C PRO A 123 -6.28 7.25 4.25
N GLN A 124 -6.86 7.00 3.07
CA GLN A 124 -7.41 5.68 2.70
C GLN A 124 -6.35 4.77 2.06
N VAL A 125 -5.33 5.37 1.46
CA VAL A 125 -4.20 4.65 0.88
C VAL A 125 -3.01 4.80 1.82
N ILE A 126 -2.51 3.67 2.27
CA ILE A 126 -1.30 3.56 3.09
C ILE A 126 -0.31 2.63 2.37
N ARG A 127 0.98 2.99 2.42
CA ARG A 127 2.06 2.16 1.86
C ARG A 127 3.10 1.95 2.96
N PRO A 128 2.89 0.98 3.87
CA PRO A 128 3.92 0.62 4.81
C PRO A 128 5.10 0.02 4.04
N ASP A 129 6.29 0.55 4.27
CA ASP A 129 7.51 -0.07 3.77
C ASP A 129 7.94 -1.17 4.76
N LEU A 130 8.08 -2.39 4.27
CA LEU A 130 8.36 -3.58 5.07
C LEU A 130 9.67 -4.21 4.61
N ILE A 131 10.44 -4.71 5.56
CA ILE A 131 11.67 -5.47 5.30
C ILE A 131 11.47 -6.86 5.87
N LEU A 132 11.70 -7.89 5.07
CA LEU A 132 11.65 -9.27 5.54
C LEU A 132 12.88 -9.53 6.43
N THR A 133 12.65 -10.10 7.61
CA THR A 133 13.68 -10.47 8.57
C THR A 133 13.60 -11.96 8.90
N ASP A 134 14.68 -12.50 9.44
CA ASP A 134 14.77 -13.90 9.92
C ASP A 134 13.90 -14.17 11.16
#